data_AF-A0A6B3F7W3-F1
#
_entry.id   AF-A0A6B3F7W3-F1
#
_cell.length_a   1.000
_cell.length_b   1.000
_cell.length_c   1.000
_cell.angle_alpha   90.00
_cell.angle_beta   90.00
_cell.angle_gamma   90.00
#
_symmetry.space_group_name_H-M   'P 1'
#
loop_
_entity.id
_entity.type
_entity.pdbx_description
1 polymer ?
#
loop_
_entity_poly.entity_id
_entity_poly.type
_entity_poly.pdbx_seq_one_letter_code
_entity_poly.pdbx_strand_id
1 'polypeptide(L)'
;GVDIKDENQTLATITLQNFFRLYDKLSGMTGTAMTEAAEFHQIYKLGVVPIPTNKPMVRMDQSDLIYRTEVAKFDAVVDDI
;
A
#
# COMPACT_ATOMS: atom_id res chain seq x y z
N GLY A 1 6.45 -31.02 -37.42
CA GLY A 1 7.26 -30.32 -36.42
C GLY A 1 6.33 -29.55 -35.50
N VAL A 2 6.73 -29.30 -34.25
CA VAL A 2 5.94 -28.52 -33.29
C VAL A 2 6.25 -27.04 -33.49
N ASP A 3 5.23 -26.18 -33.47
CA ASP A 3 5.39 -24.73 -33.60
C ASP A 3 6.04 -24.13 -32.34
N ILE A 4 7.14 -23.40 -32.54
CA ILE A 4 7.85 -22.67 -31.48
C ILE A 4 7.09 -21.36 -31.23
N LYS A 5 6.78 -21.09 -29.97
CA LYS A 5 6.18 -19.81 -29.56
C LYS A 5 7.28 -18.76 -29.37
N ASP A 6 6.97 -17.52 -29.74
CA ASP A 6 7.83 -16.38 -29.42
C ASP A 6 7.92 -16.22 -27.90
N GLU A 7 9.13 -16.36 -27.35
CA GLU A 7 9.41 -16.10 -25.94
C GLU A 7 10.00 -14.69 -25.78
N ASN A 8 9.38 -13.88 -24.93
CA ASN A 8 9.97 -12.65 -24.45
C ASN A 8 10.97 -12.98 -23.33
N GLN A 9 12.20 -12.50 -23.44
CA GLN A 9 13.24 -12.67 -22.42
C GLN A 9 13.39 -11.39 -21.59
N THR A 10 13.49 -11.55 -20.27
CA THR A 10 13.79 -10.44 -19.37
C THR A 10 15.25 -10.01 -19.52
N LEU A 11 15.48 -8.79 -20.01
CA LEU A 11 16.83 -8.25 -20.24
C LEU A 11 17.46 -7.62 -18.99
N ALA A 12 16.63 -7.08 -18.08
CA ALA A 12 17.08 -6.47 -16.83
C ALA A 12 15.99 -6.58 -15.76
N THR A 13 16.41 -6.74 -14.51
CA THR A 13 15.50 -6.85 -13.36
C THR A 13 16.11 -6.16 -12.14
N ILE A 14 15.28 -5.40 -11.43
CA ILE A 14 15.58 -4.92 -10.09
C ILE A 14 14.29 -4.90 -9.27
N THR A 15 14.38 -5.21 -7.98
CA THR A 15 13.25 -5.04 -7.07
C THR A 15 13.12 -3.58 -6.66
N LEU A 16 11.92 -3.12 -6.30
CA LEU A 16 11.72 -1.76 -5.80
C LEU A 16 12.60 -1.48 -4.56
N GLN A 17 12.74 -2.47 -3.68
CA GLN A 17 13.60 -2.37 -2.50
C GLN A 17 15.05 -2.04 -2.89
N ASN A 18 15.61 -2.79 -3.83
CA ASN A 18 17.00 -2.58 -4.25
C ASN A 18 17.16 -1.30 -5.04
N PHE A 19 16.19 -0.95 -5.89
CA PHE A 19 16.21 0.28 -6.67
C PHE A 19 16.28 1.53 -5.79
N PHE A 20 15.43 1.63 -4.76
CA PHE A 20 15.44 2.80 -3.87
C PHE A 20 16.64 2.85 -2.93
N ARG A 21 17.32 1.73 -2.68
CA ARG A 21 18.56 1.69 -1.88
C ARG A 21 19.78 2.24 -2.63
N LEU A 22 19.67 2.51 -3.92
CA LEU A 22 20.74 3.12 -4.72
C LEU A 22 20.89 4.64 -4.48
N TYR A 23 19.87 5.29 -3.90
CA TYR A 23 19.94 6.73 -3.64
C TYR A 23 20.76 7.02 -2.38
N ASP A 24 21.70 7.98 -2.47
CA ASP A 24 22.48 8.46 -1.32
C ASP A 24 21.59 9.03 -0.21
N LYS A 25 20.44 9.61 -0.59
CA LYS A 25 19.42 10.12 0.32
C LYS A 25 18.04 9.69 -0.14
N LEU A 26 17.27 9.11 0.78
CA LEU A 26 15.90 8.68 0.55
C LEU A 26 14.97 9.35 1.58
N SER A 27 13.76 9.71 1.14
CA SER A 27 12.70 10.28 1.97
C SER A 27 11.34 9.99 1.35
N GLY A 28 10.27 10.04 2.14
CA GLY A 28 8.91 9.79 1.67
C GLY A 28 7.86 10.53 2.50
N MET A 29 6.64 10.61 1.96
CA MET A 29 5.49 11.25 2.60
C MET A 29 4.23 10.42 2.37
N THR A 30 3.46 10.20 3.42
CA THR A 30 2.13 9.56 3.37
C THR A 30 1.40 9.78 4.70
N GLY A 31 0.07 9.65 4.71
CA GLY A 31 -0.74 9.74 5.93
C GLY A 31 -0.76 8.46 6.77
N THR A 32 -0.25 7.33 6.26
CA THR A 32 -0.47 6.00 6.86
C THR A 32 0.82 5.21 7.14
N ALA A 33 1.99 5.84 7.21
CA ALA A 33 3.27 5.13 7.38
C ALA A 33 3.54 4.58 8.79
N MET A 34 2.77 4.99 9.81
CA MET A 34 3.08 4.66 11.21
C MET A 34 2.98 3.16 11.51
N THR A 35 2.06 2.44 10.87
CA THR A 35 1.91 0.99 11.07
C THR A 35 3.10 0.21 10.51
N GLU A 36 3.70 0.72 9.43
CA GLU A 36 4.81 0.08 8.71
C GLU A 36 6.19 0.64 9.09
N ALA A 37 6.29 1.41 10.17
CA ALA A 37 7.53 2.09 10.55
C ALA A 37 8.71 1.12 10.75
N ALA A 38 8.45 -0.07 11.29
CA ALA A 38 9.46 -1.10 11.47
C ALA A 38 10.01 -1.61 10.12
N GLU A 39 9.14 -1.84 9.14
CA GLU A 39 9.53 -2.29 7.81
C GLU A 39 10.33 -1.21 7.07
N PHE A 40 9.87 0.04 7.10
CA PHE A 40 10.60 1.18 6.52
C PHE A 40 12.00 1.33 7.09
N HIS A 41 12.15 1.15 8.41
CA HIS A 41 13.46 1.21 9.04
C HIS A 41 14.33 0.00 8.69
N GLN A 42 13.77 -1.21 8.69
CA GLN A 42 14.51 -2.43 8.41
C GLN A 42 15.07 -2.44 6.98
N ILE A 43 14.23 -2.12 5.99
CA ILE A 43 14.54 -2.23 4.56
C ILE A 43 15.27 -0.99 4.03
N TYR A 44 14.83 0.20 4.42
CA TYR A 44 15.28 1.47 3.81
C TYR A 44 16.01 2.41 4.77
N LYS A 45 16.15 2.05 6.06
CA LYS A 45 16.68 2.95 7.10
C LYS A 45 15.90 4.26 7.22
N LEU A 46 14.63 4.24 6.84
CA LEU A 46 13.72 5.38 6.95
C LEU A 46 13.04 5.38 8.31
N GLY A 47 13.08 6.51 9.00
CA GLY A 47 12.23 6.78 10.16
C GLY A 47 10.87 7.33 9.71
N VAL A 48 9.83 7.05 10.49
CA VAL A 48 8.49 7.62 10.29
C VAL A 48 8.23 8.63 11.40
N VAL A 49 7.83 9.84 11.02
CA VAL A 49 7.52 10.93 11.95
C VAL A 49 6.07 11.37 11.72
N PRO A 50 5.17 11.25 12.73
CA PRO A 50 3.82 11.75 12.60
C PRO A 50 3.82 13.28 12.70
N ILE A 51 3.40 13.94 11.62
CA ILE A 51 3.25 15.40 11.58
C ILE A 51 1.82 15.75 12.02
N PRO A 52 1.62 16.69 12.96
CA PRO A 52 0.28 17.08 13.40
C PRO A 52 -0.53 17.67 12.24
N THR A 53 -1.84 17.43 12.25
CA THR A 53 -2.75 18.01 11.27
C THR A 53 -2.90 19.51 11.49
N ASN A 54 -3.12 20.26 10.40
CA ASN A 54 -3.33 21.72 10.48
C ASN A 54 -4.61 22.10 11.26
N LYS A 55 -5.60 21.21 11.31
CA LYS A 55 -6.86 21.38 12.04
C LYS A 55 -7.20 20.09 12.79
N PRO A 56 -8.02 20.16 13.86
CA PRO A 56 -8.53 18.96 14.52
C PRO A 56 -9.27 18.05 13.52
N MET A 57 -9.05 16.75 13.64
CA MET A 57 -9.75 15.73 12.85
C MET A 57 -11.16 15.56 13.44
N VAL A 58 -12.20 15.72 12.61
CA VAL A 58 -13.61 15.69 13.03
C VAL A 58 -14.44 14.63 12.29
N ARG A 59 -13.80 13.76 11.50
CA ARG A 59 -14.47 12.69 10.77
C ARG A 59 -14.97 11.64 11.77
N MET A 60 -16.22 11.21 11.61
CA MET A 60 -16.79 10.11 12.39
C MET A 60 -16.49 8.79 11.68
N ASP A 61 -15.55 8.01 12.24
CA ASP A 61 -15.24 6.67 11.75
C ASP A 61 -16.20 5.65 12.37
N GLN A 62 -17.08 5.07 11.54
CA GLN A 62 -18.03 4.04 11.95
C GLN A 62 -17.34 2.68 12.04
N SER A 63 -17.86 1.79 12.89
CA SER A 63 -17.40 0.41 12.97
C SER A 63 -17.77 -0.40 11.73
N ASP A 64 -16.99 -1.43 11.43
CA ASP A 64 -17.26 -2.34 10.32
C ASP A 64 -18.58 -3.10 10.49
N LEU A 65 -19.35 -3.22 9.40
CA LEU A 65 -20.53 -4.10 9.31
C LEU A 65 -20.13 -5.42 8.64
N ILE A 66 -20.24 -6.53 9.37
CA ILE A 66 -19.81 -7.86 8.91
C ILE A 66 -21.04 -8.68 8.49
N TYR A 67 -21.05 -9.13 7.24
CA TYR A 67 -22.13 -9.92 6.65
C TYR A 67 -21.68 -11.35 6.37
N ARG A 68 -22.61 -12.31 6.48
CA ARG A 68 -22.33 -13.72 6.23
C ARG A 68 -22.04 -14.04 4.76
N THR A 69 -22.68 -13.32 3.85
CA THR A 69 -22.53 -13.53 2.40
C THR A 69 -22.18 -12.22 1.71
N GLU A 70 -21.47 -12.33 0.60
CA GLU A 70 -21.12 -11.19 -0.23
C GLU A 70 -22.36 -10.50 -0.81
N VAL A 71 -23.40 -11.27 -1.17
CA VAL A 71 -24.68 -10.73 -1.65
C VAL A 71 -25.32 -9.84 -0.59
N ALA A 72 -25.45 -10.31 0.66
CA ALA A 72 -26.05 -9.52 1.74
C ALA A 72 -25.25 -8.25 2.07
N LYS A 73 -23.91 -8.30 1.96
CA LYS A 73 -23.04 -7.11 2.08
C LYS A 73 -23.38 -6.10 0.99
N PHE A 74 -23.46 -6.54 -0.27
CA PHE A 74 -23.73 -5.62 -1.38
C PHE A 74 -25.15 -5.07 -1.37
N ASP A 75 -26.15 -5.87 -1.02
CA ASP A 75 -27.53 -5.38 -0.84
C ASP A 75 -27.57 -4.28 0.22
N ALA A 76 -26.91 -4.48 1.37
CA ALA A 76 -26.85 -3.47 2.42
C ALA A 76 -26.05 -2.21 2.02
N VAL A 77 -25.00 -2.35 1.19
CA VAL A 77 -24.28 -1.20 0.63
C VAL A 77 -25.17 -0.42 -0.35
N VAL A 78 -25.97 -1.11 -1.17
CA VAL A 78 -26.91 -0.46 -2.10
C VAL A 78 -27.99 0.30 -1.33
N ASP A 79 -28.48 -0.24 -0.20
CA ASP A 79 -29.47 0.42 0.64
C ASP A 79 -28.94 1.68 1.37
N ASP A 80 -27.61 1.79 1.56
CA ASP A 80 -26.95 2.92 2.25
C ASP A 80 -26.54 4.07 1.30
N ILE A 81 -26.48 3.81 -0.01
CA ILE A 81 -26.15 4.81 -1.07
C ILE A 81 -27.35 5.70 -1.39
#